data_AF-A0A6P3ZAF9-F1
#
_entry.id   AF-A0A6P3ZAF9-F1
#
_cell.length_a   1.000
_cell.length_b   1.000
_cell.length_c   1.000
_cell.angle_alpha   90.00
_cell.angle_beta   90.00
_cell.angle_gamma   90.00
#
_symmetry.space_group_name_H-M   'P 1'
#
loop_
_entity.id
_entity.type
_entity.pdbx_description
1 polymer ?
#
loop_
_entity_poly.entity_id
_entity_poly.type
_entity_poly.pdbx_seq_one_letter_code
_entity_poly.pdbx_strand_id
1 'polypeptide(L)'
;MAAATSTELQLQSSDPASSRRGGWSTFPFIIGSLAGLTLAVSGWGTNLVVYLIEKFHVESIAATQIVNIVSGCTSLLPVIGAIIADSFGCFSVICISAFISLLGTILIALTSILKTLRPQLCESGSWFCSSPSKIQFAVLYSGVALGSIGLGGTRFTIAALGANQFDRVKEKEVFFNWFVVIMYASAVTGSTVIVYIEDNVSWTLAYGICVVANVISICIFLLGSRYYRLVNPRGSPFMSLARVVVAAIRKRNFKISSKAEDYYHGEDTPKEIVASTPIKSFEFLNRAALITEGDIRSDGSISKPWRLCSQQEVEDLKTLIRIFPILSSGI
;
A
#
# COMPACT_ATOMS: atom_id res chain seq x y z
N MET A 1 -32.47 -10.95 28.94
CA MET A 1 -31.53 -12.09 28.83
C MET A 1 -30.27 -11.60 28.11
N ALA A 2 -29.58 -10.66 28.75
CA ALA A 2 -28.61 -9.73 28.16
C ALA A 2 -27.33 -9.65 29.02
N ALA A 3 -26.68 -10.78 29.30
CA ALA A 3 -25.56 -10.82 30.24
C ALA A 3 -24.39 -11.75 29.83
N ALA A 4 -24.35 -12.29 28.62
CA ALA A 4 -23.29 -13.23 28.21
C ALA A 4 -22.34 -12.70 27.13
N THR A 5 -22.66 -11.61 26.44
CA THR A 5 -21.90 -11.14 25.26
C THR A 5 -20.71 -10.22 25.57
N SER A 6 -20.50 -9.86 26.84
CA SER A 6 -19.46 -8.91 27.26
C SER A 6 -18.18 -9.56 27.81
N THR A 7 -18.15 -10.89 27.96
CA THR A 7 -17.06 -11.58 28.68
C THR A 7 -16.03 -12.24 27.75
N GLU A 8 -16.35 -12.48 26.48
CA GLU A 8 -15.43 -13.17 25.53
C GLU A 8 -14.49 -12.24 24.76
N LEU A 9 -14.62 -10.93 24.89
CA LEU A 9 -13.66 -9.95 24.33
C LEU A 9 -12.46 -9.66 25.26
N GLN A 10 -12.31 -10.40 26.37
CA GLN A 10 -11.29 -10.13 27.40
C GLN A 10 -10.19 -11.22 27.55
N LEU A 11 -10.16 -12.26 26.70
CA LEU A 11 -9.14 -13.32 26.79
C LEU A 11 -8.28 -13.41 25.52
N GLN A 12 -7.75 -12.28 25.08
CA GLN A 12 -6.53 -12.27 24.27
C GLN A 12 -5.37 -11.88 25.18
N SER A 13 -4.62 -12.90 25.59
CA SER A 13 -3.36 -12.89 26.35
C SER A 13 -2.66 -11.53 26.39
N SER A 14 -2.88 -10.79 27.47
CA SER A 14 -2.12 -9.60 27.80
C SER A 14 -0.79 -10.05 28.43
N ASP A 15 0.25 -10.12 27.61
CA ASP A 15 1.62 -10.16 28.13
C ASP A 15 1.87 -8.86 28.92
N PRO A 16 2.18 -8.92 30.24
CA PRO A 16 2.34 -7.74 31.08
C PRO A 16 3.56 -6.88 30.72
N ALA A 17 4.42 -7.33 29.79
CA ALA A 17 5.53 -6.54 29.24
C ALA A 17 5.11 -5.58 28.09
N SER A 18 3.88 -5.68 27.58
CA SER A 18 3.41 -4.93 26.40
C SER A 18 2.75 -3.58 26.71
N SER A 19 2.48 -3.26 27.98
CA SER A 19 1.70 -2.06 28.37
C SER A 19 2.42 -0.71 28.16
N ARG A 20 3.66 -0.71 27.65
CA ARG A 20 4.47 0.51 27.45
C ARG A 20 4.57 0.97 25.99
N ARG A 21 4.08 0.21 25.01
CA ARG A 21 4.19 0.56 23.57
C ARG A 21 2.83 0.92 22.98
N GLY A 22 2.82 1.87 22.06
CA GLY A 22 1.62 2.43 21.44
C GLY A 22 1.04 3.63 22.17
N GLY A 23 -0.19 3.97 21.81
CA GLY A 23 -0.93 5.13 22.32
C GLY A 23 -0.44 6.47 21.78
N TRP A 24 -0.88 7.55 22.40
CA TRP A 24 -0.64 8.92 21.91
C TRP A 24 0.85 9.32 21.84
N SER A 25 1.74 8.62 22.53
CA SER A 25 3.19 8.84 22.44
C SER A 25 3.75 8.61 21.02
N THR A 26 3.11 7.75 20.23
CA THR A 26 3.53 7.45 18.85
C THR A 26 2.99 8.45 17.83
N PHE A 27 1.93 9.17 18.19
CA PHE A 27 1.22 10.11 17.31
C PHE A 27 2.13 11.14 16.63
N PRO A 28 2.98 11.91 17.34
CA PRO A 28 3.80 12.94 16.70
C PRO A 28 4.81 12.34 15.71
N PHE A 29 5.34 11.15 15.99
CA PHE A 29 6.29 10.48 15.09
C PHE A 29 5.61 10.03 13.80
N ILE A 30 4.44 9.39 13.91
CA ILE A 30 3.69 8.88 12.75
C ILE A 30 3.18 10.05 11.89
N ILE A 31 2.57 11.05 12.51
CA ILE A 31 1.99 12.21 11.82
C ILE A 31 3.09 13.11 11.23
N GLY A 32 4.20 13.33 11.95
CA GLY A 32 5.33 14.10 11.44
C GLY A 32 5.97 13.45 10.21
N SER A 33 6.17 12.13 10.24
CA SER A 33 6.68 11.38 9.09
C SER A 33 5.70 11.36 7.93
N LEU A 34 4.40 11.20 8.18
CA LEU A 34 3.36 11.31 7.17
C LEU A 34 3.40 12.68 6.47
N ALA A 35 3.51 13.74 7.28
CA ALA A 35 3.49 15.11 6.80
C ALA A 35 4.62 15.39 5.81
N GLY A 36 5.86 15.03 6.16
CA GLY A 36 7.00 15.30 5.29
C GLY A 36 7.12 14.34 4.09
N LEU A 37 6.73 13.07 4.23
CA LEU A 37 6.65 12.14 3.09
C LEU A 37 5.62 12.61 2.06
N THR A 38 4.45 13.05 2.53
CA THR A 38 3.38 13.55 1.66
C THR A 38 3.78 14.88 1.02
N LEU A 39 4.39 15.79 1.78
CA LEU A 39 4.90 17.06 1.24
C LEU A 39 5.95 16.82 0.16
N ALA A 40 6.90 15.91 0.37
CA ALA A 40 7.94 15.60 -0.62
C ALA A 40 7.33 15.02 -1.91
N VAL A 41 6.39 14.08 -1.79
CA VAL A 41 5.70 13.46 -2.93
C VAL A 41 4.88 14.48 -3.72
N SER A 42 4.11 15.33 -3.04
CA SER A 42 3.36 16.40 -3.70
C SER A 42 4.30 17.41 -4.35
N GLY A 43 5.43 17.73 -3.71
CA GLY A 43 6.44 18.63 -4.27
C GLY A 43 6.98 18.12 -5.61
N TRP A 44 7.64 16.96 -5.65
CA TRP A 44 8.23 16.50 -6.92
C TRP A 44 7.19 16.03 -7.96
N GLY A 45 6.00 15.61 -7.52
CA GLY A 45 5.01 14.98 -8.38
C GLY A 45 4.03 15.95 -9.04
N THR A 46 3.58 17.00 -8.34
CA THR A 46 2.46 17.84 -8.81
C THR A 46 2.79 18.59 -10.10
N ASN A 47 3.99 19.15 -10.20
CA ASN A 47 4.40 19.96 -11.35
C ASN A 47 5.26 19.19 -12.37
N LEU A 48 5.21 17.85 -12.34
CA LEU A 48 6.08 17.01 -13.16
C LEU A 48 5.86 17.21 -14.67
N VAL A 49 4.62 17.53 -15.11
CA VAL A 49 4.33 17.84 -16.52
C VAL A 49 5.13 19.05 -16.97
N VAL A 50 5.11 20.14 -16.18
CA VAL A 50 5.85 21.37 -16.49
C VAL A 50 7.35 21.11 -16.46
N TYR A 51 7.84 20.32 -15.50
CA TYR A 51 9.24 19.91 -15.48
C TYR A 51 9.67 19.18 -16.76
N LEU A 52 8.87 18.22 -17.22
CA LEU A 52 9.15 17.47 -18.46
C LEU A 52 9.18 18.40 -19.68
N ILE A 53 8.23 19.33 -19.78
CA ILE A 53 8.14 20.27 -20.90
C ILE A 53 9.29 21.28 -20.87
N GLU A 54 9.46 22.00 -19.76
CA GLU A 54 10.41 23.10 -19.69
C GLU A 54 11.86 22.64 -19.53
N LYS A 55 12.09 21.54 -18.78
CA LYS A 55 13.45 21.14 -18.40
C LYS A 55 13.99 20.01 -19.26
N PHE A 56 13.11 19.15 -19.77
CA PHE A 56 13.45 18.02 -20.63
C PHE A 56 12.96 18.18 -22.08
N HIS A 57 12.35 19.31 -22.44
CA HIS A 57 11.87 19.60 -23.81
C HIS A 57 10.97 18.49 -24.38
N VAL A 58 10.18 17.85 -23.50
CA VAL A 58 9.20 16.83 -23.90
C VAL A 58 7.96 17.54 -24.45
N GLU A 59 7.40 17.03 -25.54
CA GLU A 59 6.14 17.54 -26.08
C GLU A 59 5.00 17.43 -25.05
N SER A 60 4.14 18.43 -24.98
CA SER A 60 3.08 18.54 -23.96
C SER A 60 2.15 17.30 -23.91
N ILE A 61 1.81 16.73 -25.07
CA ILE A 61 0.98 15.52 -25.15
C ILE A 61 1.71 14.32 -24.53
N ALA A 62 2.97 14.12 -24.89
CA ALA A 62 3.78 13.02 -24.36
C ALA A 62 4.05 13.18 -22.85
N ALA A 63 4.34 14.39 -22.39
CA ALA A 63 4.54 14.70 -20.97
C ALA A 63 3.29 14.36 -20.14
N THR A 64 2.11 14.74 -20.63
CA THR A 64 0.83 14.43 -19.97
C THR A 64 0.58 12.92 -19.92
N GLN A 65 0.87 12.18 -21.00
CA GLN A 65 0.75 10.72 -21.03
C GLN A 65 1.67 10.04 -20.01
N ILE A 66 2.93 10.48 -19.92
CA ILE A 66 3.90 9.96 -18.94
C ILE A 66 3.36 10.16 -17.52
N VAL A 67 2.90 11.37 -17.18
CA VAL A 67 2.38 11.67 -15.84
C VAL A 67 1.10 10.90 -15.54
N ASN A 68 0.23 10.68 -16.52
CA ASN A 68 -0.96 9.83 -16.36
C ASN A 68 -0.58 8.37 -16.05
N ILE A 69 0.43 7.82 -16.73
CA ILE A 69 0.95 6.47 -16.43
C ILE A 69 1.49 6.42 -15.00
N VAL A 70 2.29 7.41 -14.59
CA VAL A 70 2.83 7.52 -13.23
C VAL A 70 1.70 7.58 -12.21
N SER A 71 0.67 8.42 -12.44
CA SER A 71 -0.51 8.54 -11.59
C SER A 71 -1.26 7.19 -11.45
N GLY A 72 -1.47 6.48 -12.56
CA GLY A 72 -2.04 5.14 -12.56
C GLY A 72 -1.21 4.14 -11.74
N CYS A 73 0.11 4.13 -11.93
CA CYS A 73 1.01 3.29 -11.13
C CYS A 73 0.95 3.63 -9.64
N THR A 74 1.00 4.91 -9.27
CA THR A 74 0.94 5.34 -7.85
C THR A 74 -0.39 5.03 -7.17
N SER A 75 -1.46 4.82 -7.95
CA SER A 75 -2.78 4.41 -7.44
C SER A 75 -2.84 2.90 -7.18
N LEU A 76 -2.10 2.09 -7.94
CA LEU A 76 -2.08 0.62 -7.84
C LEU A 76 -0.99 0.08 -6.89
N LEU A 77 0.19 0.71 -6.87
CA LEU A 77 1.32 0.30 -6.04
C LEU A 77 0.99 0.15 -4.54
N PRO A 78 0.09 0.94 -3.93
CA PRO A 78 -0.29 0.73 -2.54
C PRO A 78 -0.94 -0.63 -2.25
N VAL A 79 -1.62 -1.25 -3.21
CA VAL A 79 -2.15 -2.61 -3.07
C VAL A 79 -1.01 -3.61 -2.91
N ILE A 80 0.02 -3.50 -3.75
CA ILE A 80 1.22 -4.34 -3.65
C ILE A 80 1.93 -4.08 -2.32
N GLY A 81 2.05 -2.81 -1.91
CA GLY A 81 2.62 -2.42 -0.62
C GLY A 81 1.88 -3.06 0.57
N ALA A 82 0.55 -3.08 0.53
CA ALA A 82 -0.28 -3.71 1.56
C ALA A 82 -0.05 -5.23 1.63
N ILE A 83 -0.02 -5.93 0.49
CA ILE A 83 0.23 -7.38 0.43
C ILE A 83 1.60 -7.73 1.05
N ILE A 84 2.63 -6.95 0.74
CA ILE A 84 3.97 -7.13 1.32
C ILE A 84 3.92 -6.83 2.83
N ALA A 85 3.21 -5.79 3.26
CA ALA A 85 3.10 -5.41 4.67
C ALA A 85 2.36 -6.47 5.50
N ASP A 86 1.38 -7.17 4.94
CA ASP A 86 0.70 -8.28 5.62
C ASP A 86 1.63 -9.48 5.87
N SER A 87 2.73 -9.58 5.11
CA SER A 87 3.71 -10.68 5.20
C SER A 87 4.94 -10.31 6.01
N PHE A 88 5.47 -9.09 5.83
CA PHE A 88 6.72 -8.62 6.45
C PHE A 88 6.50 -7.61 7.60
N GLY A 89 5.25 -7.22 7.85
CA GLY A 89 4.86 -6.21 8.83
C GLY A 89 4.90 -4.78 8.27
N CYS A 90 3.98 -3.93 8.74
CA CYS A 90 3.87 -2.54 8.30
C CYS A 90 5.16 -1.74 8.53
N PHE A 91 5.80 -1.88 9.69
CA PHE A 91 7.00 -1.11 10.03
C PHE A 91 8.16 -1.37 9.06
N SER A 92 8.43 -2.63 8.73
CA SER A 92 9.49 -3.02 7.80
C SER A 92 9.24 -2.45 6.41
N VAL A 93 8.00 -2.56 5.91
CA VAL A 93 7.61 -2.04 4.59
C VAL A 93 7.70 -0.52 4.56
N ILE A 94 7.21 0.19 5.58
CA ILE A 94 7.33 1.66 5.65
C ILE A 94 8.80 2.09 5.62
N CYS A 95 9.65 1.46 6.42
CA CYS A 95 11.08 1.78 6.45
C CYS A 95 11.72 1.61 5.07
N ILE A 96 11.57 0.44 4.45
CA ILE A 96 12.15 0.14 3.13
C ILE A 96 11.60 1.11 2.07
N SER A 97 10.28 1.31 2.03
CA SER A 97 9.63 2.19 1.07
C SER A 97 10.00 3.66 1.28
N ALA A 98 10.24 4.11 2.50
CA ALA A 98 10.71 5.46 2.77
C ALA A 98 12.15 5.67 2.24
N PHE A 99 13.05 4.70 2.42
CA PHE A 99 14.39 4.77 1.82
C PHE A 99 14.36 4.71 0.28
N ILE A 100 13.46 3.90 -0.30
CA ILE A 100 13.23 3.87 -1.75
C ILE A 100 12.69 5.23 -2.25
N SER A 101 11.76 5.84 -1.51
CA SER A 101 11.25 7.18 -1.78
C SER A 101 12.36 8.23 -1.75
N LEU A 102 13.23 8.18 -0.73
CA LEU A 102 14.38 9.07 -0.60
C LEU A 102 15.32 8.92 -1.79
N LEU A 103 15.67 7.69 -2.20
CA LEU A 103 16.51 7.46 -3.36
C LEU A 103 15.89 8.02 -4.64
N GLY A 104 14.59 7.80 -4.86
CA GLY A 104 13.87 8.38 -5.99
C GLY A 104 13.89 9.91 -5.99
N THR A 105 13.64 10.51 -4.83
CA THR A 105 13.68 11.98 -4.65
C THR A 105 15.08 12.54 -4.90
N ILE A 106 16.13 11.85 -4.46
CA ILE A 106 17.53 12.23 -4.71
C ILE A 106 17.84 12.19 -6.20
N LEU A 107 17.42 11.15 -6.93
CA LEU A 107 17.65 11.07 -8.37
C LEU A 107 16.96 12.23 -9.11
N ILE A 108 15.72 12.57 -8.75
CA ILE A 108 15.01 13.72 -9.31
C ILE A 108 15.72 15.04 -8.95
N ALA A 109 16.19 15.20 -7.72
CA ALA A 109 16.97 16.38 -7.34
C ALA A 109 18.27 16.48 -8.16
N LEU A 110 18.98 15.36 -8.39
CA LEU A 110 20.21 15.32 -9.18
C LEU A 110 19.99 15.74 -10.64
N THR A 111 18.84 15.42 -11.25
CA THR A 111 18.52 15.91 -12.61
C THR A 111 18.37 17.43 -12.68
N SER A 112 17.99 18.07 -11.56
CA SER A 112 17.92 19.53 -11.47
C SER A 112 19.25 20.19 -11.09
N ILE A 113 20.11 19.51 -10.31
CA ILE A 113 21.40 20.03 -9.81
C ILE A 113 22.48 19.91 -10.88
N LEU A 114 22.59 18.73 -11.51
CA LEU A 114 23.68 18.42 -12.42
C LEU A 114 23.29 18.78 -13.85
N LYS A 115 23.94 19.82 -14.40
CA LYS A 115 23.74 20.25 -15.80
C LYS A 115 23.99 19.12 -16.81
N THR A 116 24.85 18.15 -16.48
CA THR A 116 25.11 16.97 -17.32
C THR A 116 23.92 16.01 -17.43
N LEU A 117 23.07 15.97 -16.39
CA LEU A 117 21.88 15.12 -16.34
C LEU A 117 20.63 15.78 -16.95
N ARG A 118 20.80 16.97 -17.55
CA ARG A 118 19.72 17.72 -18.20
C ARG A 118 20.14 18.15 -19.62
N PRO A 119 19.21 18.25 -20.58
CA PRO A 119 19.51 18.81 -21.89
C PRO A 119 20.12 20.20 -21.76
N GLN A 120 21.03 20.55 -22.68
CA GLN A 120 21.55 21.91 -22.74
C GLN A 120 20.40 22.90 -23.00
N LEU A 121 20.50 24.10 -22.40
CA LEU A 121 19.56 25.18 -22.65
C LEU A 121 19.58 25.49 -24.15
N CYS A 122 18.40 25.57 -24.75
CA CYS A 122 18.29 25.96 -26.15
C CYS A 122 18.74 27.42 -26.28
N GLU A 123 19.68 27.68 -27.18
CA GLU A 123 20.06 29.05 -27.51
C GLU A 123 18.82 29.81 -27.98
N SER A 124 18.64 31.02 -27.44
CA SER A 124 17.53 31.89 -27.81
C SER A 124 17.60 32.19 -29.32
N GLY A 125 16.66 31.63 -30.08
CA GLY A 125 16.60 31.77 -31.54
C GLY A 125 16.93 30.51 -32.34
N SER A 126 16.98 29.32 -31.75
CA SER A 126 16.98 28.06 -32.50
C SER A 126 15.61 27.36 -32.43
N TRP A 127 15.13 26.87 -33.58
CA TRP A 127 13.82 26.21 -33.72
C TRP A 127 13.88 24.76 -33.25
N PHE A 128 15.09 24.25 -32.97
CA PHE A 128 15.38 22.87 -32.64
C PHE A 128 16.24 22.80 -31.39
N CYS A 129 15.61 22.47 -30.27
CA CYS A 129 16.29 22.05 -29.06
C CYS A 129 16.90 20.66 -29.24
N SER A 130 18.12 20.44 -28.73
CA SER A 130 18.70 19.09 -28.71
C SER A 130 17.82 18.15 -27.87
N SER A 131 17.40 17.05 -28.49
CA SER A 131 16.63 16.01 -27.80
C SER A 131 17.43 15.46 -26.60
N PRO A 132 16.79 15.16 -25.46
CA PRO A 132 17.50 14.66 -24.28
C PRO A 132 18.22 13.34 -24.57
N SER A 133 19.38 13.15 -23.94
CA SER A 133 20.08 11.88 -24.02
C SER A 133 19.28 10.76 -23.33
N LYS A 134 19.40 9.53 -23.84
CA LYS A 134 18.79 8.33 -23.23
C LYS A 134 19.15 8.19 -21.75
N ILE A 135 20.36 8.58 -21.34
CA ILE A 135 20.82 8.52 -19.96
C ILE A 135 20.06 9.52 -19.07
N GLN A 136 19.76 10.72 -19.58
CA GLN A 136 19.04 11.76 -18.84
C GLN A 136 17.61 11.31 -18.55
N PHE A 137 16.93 10.74 -19.54
CA PHE A 137 15.63 10.10 -19.34
C PHE A 137 15.69 8.90 -18.40
N ALA A 138 16.69 8.04 -18.53
CA ALA A 138 16.83 6.87 -17.68
C ALA A 138 16.94 7.27 -16.19
N VAL A 139 17.73 8.31 -15.87
CA VAL A 139 17.86 8.81 -14.49
C VAL A 139 16.55 9.42 -14.00
N LEU A 140 15.91 10.28 -14.80
CA LEU A 140 14.64 10.91 -14.43
C LEU A 140 13.53 9.87 -14.17
N TYR A 141 13.33 8.95 -15.13
CA TYR A 141 12.29 7.92 -15.02
C TYR A 141 12.59 6.91 -13.90
N SER A 142 13.86 6.60 -13.65
CA SER A 142 14.23 5.79 -12.47
C SER A 142 13.88 6.51 -11.18
N GLY A 143 14.14 7.82 -11.09
CA GLY A 143 13.78 8.65 -9.94
C GLY A 143 12.28 8.68 -9.69
N VAL A 144 11.49 8.95 -10.73
CA VAL A 144 10.01 8.96 -10.67
C VAL A 144 9.46 7.58 -10.31
N ALA A 145 9.99 6.50 -10.89
CA ALA A 145 9.57 5.14 -10.59
C ALA A 145 9.86 4.76 -9.13
N LEU A 146 11.07 5.02 -8.64
CA LEU A 146 11.44 4.77 -7.24
C LEU A 146 10.61 5.63 -6.28
N GLY A 147 10.41 6.92 -6.59
CA GLY A 147 9.53 7.80 -5.81
C GLY A 147 8.09 7.24 -5.72
N SER A 148 7.57 6.74 -6.84
CA SER A 148 6.24 6.11 -6.92
C SER A 148 6.14 4.82 -6.12
N ILE A 149 7.16 3.96 -6.19
CA ILE A 149 7.24 2.72 -5.39
C ILE A 149 7.29 3.05 -3.89
N GLY A 150 8.08 4.05 -3.52
CA GLY A 150 8.19 4.51 -2.14
C GLY A 150 6.87 5.07 -1.60
N LEU A 151 6.14 5.85 -2.40
CA LEU A 151 4.78 6.31 -2.08
C LEU A 151 3.83 5.12 -1.88
N GLY A 152 3.85 4.16 -2.81
CA GLY A 152 2.99 2.98 -2.76
C GLY A 152 3.11 2.24 -1.43
N GLY A 153 4.35 1.92 -1.03
CA GLY A 153 4.57 1.15 0.19
C GLY A 153 4.43 1.94 1.49
N THR A 154 4.35 3.28 1.48
CA THR A 154 4.18 4.10 2.70
C THR A 154 2.74 4.55 2.93
N ARG A 155 1.97 4.88 1.87
CA ARG A 155 0.70 5.61 1.98
C ARG A 155 -0.34 4.95 2.89
N PHE A 156 -0.66 3.67 2.67
CA PHE A 156 -1.66 2.96 3.49
C PHE A 156 -1.06 2.18 4.66
N THR A 157 0.21 1.83 4.58
CA THR A 157 0.90 1.10 5.66
C THR A 157 1.14 1.99 6.88
N ILE A 158 1.43 3.29 6.70
CA ILE A 158 1.53 4.26 7.81
C ILE A 158 0.18 4.41 8.51
N ALA A 159 -0.91 4.48 7.75
CA ALA A 159 -2.27 4.56 8.30
C ALA A 159 -2.59 3.30 9.13
N ALA A 160 -2.29 2.10 8.60
CA ALA A 160 -2.48 0.84 9.29
C ALA A 160 -1.62 0.73 10.56
N LEU A 161 -0.33 1.10 10.47
CA LEU A 161 0.57 1.12 11.62
C LEU A 161 0.04 2.06 12.71
N GLY A 162 -0.42 3.25 12.34
CA GLY A 162 -0.96 4.26 13.26
C GLY A 162 -2.25 3.82 13.94
N ALA A 163 -3.19 3.23 13.19
CA ALA A 163 -4.41 2.68 13.76
C ALA A 163 -4.14 1.54 14.77
N ASN A 164 -3.11 0.72 14.51
CA ASN A 164 -2.66 -0.35 15.39
C ASN A 164 -2.00 0.17 16.68
N GLN A 165 -1.76 1.47 16.82
CA GLN A 165 -1.26 2.06 18.06
C GLN A 165 -2.35 2.26 19.11
N PHE A 166 -3.63 2.15 18.76
CA PHE A 166 -4.76 2.41 19.65
C PHE A 166 -5.68 1.19 19.75
N ASP A 167 -6.22 0.93 20.93
CA ASP A 167 -7.16 -0.18 21.15
C ASP A 167 -8.62 0.29 21.01
N ARG A 168 -8.93 1.50 21.48
CA ARG A 168 -10.28 2.05 21.51
C ARG A 168 -10.68 2.62 20.16
N VAL A 169 -11.89 2.30 19.70
CA VAL A 169 -12.45 2.80 18.43
C VAL A 169 -12.44 4.34 18.37
N LYS A 170 -12.87 5.01 19.44
CA LYS A 170 -12.87 6.48 19.52
C LYS A 170 -11.47 7.10 19.32
N GLU A 171 -10.42 6.44 19.80
CA GLU A 171 -9.05 6.94 19.64
C GLU A 171 -8.56 6.74 18.20
N LYS A 172 -8.91 5.61 17.57
CA LYS A 172 -8.65 5.37 16.15
C LYS A 172 -9.34 6.41 15.27
N GLU A 173 -10.60 6.75 15.55
CA GLU A 173 -11.34 7.79 14.83
C GLU A 173 -10.63 9.16 14.91
N VAL A 174 -10.24 9.58 16.12
CA VAL A 174 -9.51 10.85 16.29
C VAL A 174 -8.16 10.81 15.58
N PHE A 175 -7.43 9.70 15.64
CA PHE A 175 -6.19 9.52 14.88
C PHE A 175 -6.43 9.66 13.38
N PHE A 176 -7.44 8.98 12.82
CA PHE A 176 -7.74 9.05 11.39
C PHE A 176 -8.16 10.44 10.95
N ASN A 177 -8.94 11.16 11.77
CA ASN A 177 -9.30 12.55 11.48
C ASN A 177 -8.05 13.43 11.33
N TRP A 178 -7.12 13.35 12.27
CA TRP A 178 -5.86 14.10 12.20
C TRP A 178 -4.95 13.62 11.06
N PHE A 179 -4.87 12.32 10.83
CA PHE A 179 -4.13 11.72 9.72
C PHE A 179 -4.58 12.33 8.39
N VAL A 180 -5.89 12.38 8.15
CA VAL A 180 -6.46 12.92 6.91
C VAL A 180 -6.22 14.42 6.80
N VAL A 181 -6.44 15.19 7.87
CA VAL A 181 -6.20 16.64 7.89
C VAL A 181 -4.75 16.95 7.54
N ILE A 182 -3.79 16.27 8.17
CA ILE A 182 -2.36 16.51 7.95
C ILE A 182 -1.92 16.05 6.56
N MET A 183 -2.40 14.89 6.09
CA MET A 183 -2.13 14.42 4.74
C MET A 183 -2.56 15.45 3.69
N TYR A 184 -3.79 15.97 3.78
CA TYR A 184 -4.27 16.98 2.83
C TYR A 184 -3.57 18.33 3.01
N ALA A 185 -3.30 18.77 4.24
CA ALA A 185 -2.55 20.01 4.48
C ALA A 185 -1.14 19.96 3.89
N SER A 186 -0.42 18.85 4.09
CA SER A 186 0.89 18.62 3.46
C SER A 186 0.81 18.56 1.95
N ALA A 187 -0.22 17.91 1.40
CA ALA A 187 -0.41 17.81 -0.05
C ALA A 187 -0.67 19.19 -0.67
N VAL A 188 -1.57 19.98 -0.07
CA VAL A 188 -1.86 21.36 -0.50
C VAL A 188 -0.61 22.24 -0.40
N THR A 189 0.15 22.11 0.69
CA THR A 189 1.40 22.85 0.87
C THR A 189 2.42 22.49 -0.21
N GLY A 190 2.59 21.20 -0.51
CA GLY A 190 3.44 20.74 -1.61
C GLY A 190 2.98 21.28 -2.97
N SER A 191 1.68 21.16 -3.29
CA SER A 191 1.12 21.60 -4.56
C SER A 191 1.04 23.11 -4.75
N THR A 192 1.33 23.91 -3.71
CA THR A 192 1.27 25.38 -3.76
C THR A 192 2.63 26.00 -3.50
N VAL A 193 3.20 25.81 -2.31
CA VAL A 193 4.45 26.43 -1.89
C VAL A 193 5.63 25.86 -2.66
N ILE A 194 5.73 24.53 -2.78
CA ILE A 194 6.84 23.92 -3.52
C ILE A 194 6.72 24.23 -5.02
N VAL A 195 5.52 24.11 -5.59
CA VAL A 195 5.26 24.48 -7.00
C VAL A 195 5.61 25.94 -7.28
N TYR A 196 5.26 26.86 -6.38
CA TYR A 196 5.66 28.27 -6.51
C TYR A 196 7.19 28.43 -6.57
N ILE A 197 7.93 27.70 -5.73
CA ILE A 197 9.39 27.71 -5.73
C ILE A 197 9.95 27.11 -7.03
N GLU A 198 9.34 26.05 -7.56
CA GLU A 198 9.73 25.42 -8.83
C GLU A 198 9.64 26.41 -10.00
N ASP A 199 8.51 27.11 -10.09
CA ASP A 199 8.21 28.00 -11.21
C ASP A 199 8.92 29.36 -11.10
N ASN A 200 9.02 29.92 -9.89
CA ASN A 200 9.46 31.31 -9.69
C ASN A 200 10.88 31.46 -9.12
N VAL A 201 11.43 30.43 -8.47
CA VAL A 201 12.73 30.51 -7.78
C VAL A 201 13.75 29.60 -8.42
N SER A 202 13.64 28.28 -8.18
CA SER A 202 14.43 27.26 -8.88
C SER A 202 13.95 25.86 -8.55
N TRP A 203 13.97 25.00 -9.57
CA TRP A 203 13.74 23.56 -9.44
C TRP A 203 14.74 22.88 -8.49
N THR A 204 15.99 23.33 -8.49
CA THR A 204 17.04 22.81 -7.62
C THR A 204 16.72 23.02 -6.14
N LEU A 205 16.25 24.21 -5.77
CA LEU A 205 15.89 24.52 -4.39
C LEU A 205 14.62 23.76 -3.98
N ALA A 206 13.60 23.71 -4.84
CA ALA A 206 12.37 22.96 -4.60
C ALA A 206 12.63 21.47 -4.34
N TYR A 207 13.34 20.79 -5.24
CA TYR A 207 13.66 19.38 -5.07
C TYR A 207 14.63 19.12 -3.91
N GLY A 208 15.53 20.07 -3.62
CA GLY A 208 16.35 20.04 -2.41
C GLY A 208 15.51 20.04 -1.13
N ILE A 209 14.46 20.87 -1.06
CA ILE A 209 13.51 20.88 0.06
C ILE A 209 12.79 19.53 0.15
N CYS A 210 12.36 18.95 -0.97
CA CYS A 210 11.73 17.62 -0.98
C CYS A 210 12.66 16.54 -0.42
N VAL A 211 13.95 16.54 -0.77
CA VAL A 211 14.96 15.60 -0.22
C VAL A 211 15.09 15.79 1.29
N VAL A 212 15.25 17.02 1.76
CA VAL A 212 15.40 17.32 3.20
C VAL A 212 14.15 16.92 3.97
N ALA A 213 12.96 17.21 3.46
CA ALA A 213 11.69 16.80 4.08
C ALA A 213 11.58 15.28 4.18
N ASN A 214 12.00 14.54 3.16
CA ASN A 214 11.99 13.08 3.14
C ASN A 214 12.98 12.50 4.17
N VAL A 215 14.21 13.04 4.26
CA VAL A 215 15.21 12.67 5.28
C VAL A 215 14.67 12.91 6.69
N ILE A 216 14.13 14.11 6.95
CA ILE A 216 13.55 14.46 8.25
C ILE A 216 12.41 13.49 8.60
N SER A 217 11.56 13.15 7.63
CA SER A 217 10.46 12.21 7.83
C SER A 217 10.93 10.82 8.24
N ILE A 218 11.98 10.31 7.59
CA ILE A 218 12.60 9.02 7.93
C ILE A 218 13.20 9.08 9.33
N CYS A 219 13.94 10.15 9.67
CA CYS A 219 14.52 10.33 11.00
C CYS A 219 13.43 10.34 12.08
N ILE A 220 12.37 11.13 11.91
CA ILE A 220 11.23 11.17 12.83
C ILE A 220 10.60 9.78 12.98
N PHE A 221 10.43 9.05 11.87
CA PHE A 221 9.79 7.73 11.88
C PHE A 221 10.62 6.74 12.70
N LEU A 222 11.93 6.71 12.46
CA LEU A 222 12.88 5.81 13.12
C LEU A 222 13.07 6.17 14.60
N LEU A 223 13.03 7.44 14.98
CA LEU A 223 13.05 7.87 16.38
C LEU A 223 11.84 7.32 17.16
N GLY A 224 10.69 7.23 16.50
CA GLY A 224 9.47 6.62 17.05
C GLY A 224 9.52 5.11 17.25
N SER A 225 10.49 4.40 16.65
CA SER A 225 10.55 2.93 16.60
C SER A 225 10.46 2.24 17.95
N ARG A 226 11.01 2.84 19.01
CA ARG A 226 10.99 2.28 20.38
C ARG A 226 9.60 2.36 21.04
N TYR A 227 8.76 3.29 20.57
CA TYR A 227 7.43 3.54 21.10
C TYR A 227 6.35 2.75 20.34
N TYR A 228 6.61 2.36 19.09
CA TYR A 228 5.61 1.66 18.28
C TYR A 228 5.26 0.27 18.83
N ARG A 229 3.95 0.01 18.89
CA ARG A 229 3.38 -1.32 19.01
C ARG A 229 3.37 -1.97 17.65
N LEU A 230 4.21 -3.00 17.48
CA LEU A 230 4.32 -3.76 16.24
C LEU A 230 3.42 -5.00 16.34
N VAL A 231 2.48 -5.10 15.41
CA VAL A 231 1.59 -6.26 15.27
C VAL A 231 2.27 -7.28 14.37
N ASN A 232 2.31 -8.54 14.82
CA ASN A 232 2.87 -9.62 14.01
C ASN A 232 2.03 -9.84 12.74
N PRO A 233 2.65 -9.97 11.56
CA PRO A 233 1.95 -10.25 10.33
C PRO A 233 1.20 -11.59 10.43
N ARG A 234 -0.11 -11.60 10.12
CA ARG A 234 -0.96 -12.81 10.12
C ARG A 234 -1.04 -13.48 8.73
N GLY A 235 -0.20 -13.05 7.79
CA GLY A 235 -0.24 -13.46 6.38
C GLY A 235 -1.23 -12.62 5.57
N SER A 236 -1.03 -12.55 4.25
CA SER A 236 -1.87 -11.72 3.39
C SER A 236 -3.20 -12.38 3.04
N PRO A 237 -4.35 -11.72 3.27
CA PRO A 237 -5.66 -12.18 2.78
C PRO A 237 -5.68 -12.44 1.28
N PHE A 238 -4.94 -11.65 0.50
CA PHE A 238 -4.80 -11.86 -0.95
C PHE A 238 -4.16 -13.21 -1.30
N MET A 239 -3.24 -13.70 -0.46
CA MET A 239 -2.64 -15.02 -0.63
C MET A 239 -3.67 -16.13 -0.37
N SER A 240 -4.58 -15.93 0.58
CA SER A 240 -5.71 -16.84 0.77
C SER A 240 -6.63 -16.88 -0.46
N LEU A 241 -7.01 -15.72 -0.99
CA LEU A 241 -7.81 -15.63 -2.21
C LEU A 241 -7.13 -16.30 -3.43
N ALA A 242 -5.82 -16.08 -3.59
CA ALA A 242 -5.05 -16.74 -4.64
C ALA A 242 -5.02 -18.27 -4.47
N ARG A 243 -4.91 -18.77 -3.22
CA ARG A 243 -5.00 -20.21 -2.92
C ARG A 243 -6.35 -20.78 -3.35
N VAL A 244 -7.46 -20.07 -3.11
CA VAL A 244 -8.80 -20.51 -3.54
C VAL A 244 -8.86 -20.67 -5.05
N VAL A 245 -8.39 -19.69 -5.83
CA VAL A 245 -8.38 -19.77 -7.30
C VAL A 245 -7.54 -20.96 -7.77
N VAL A 246 -6.33 -21.12 -7.25
CA VAL A 246 -5.43 -22.22 -7.61
C VAL A 246 -6.03 -23.58 -7.23
N ALA A 247 -6.61 -23.71 -6.04
CA ALA A 247 -7.24 -24.93 -5.56
C ALA A 247 -8.47 -25.30 -6.42
N ALA A 248 -9.32 -24.33 -6.78
CA ALA A 248 -10.47 -24.54 -7.66
C ALA A 248 -10.04 -25.02 -9.06
N ILE A 249 -8.98 -24.43 -9.63
CA ILE A 249 -8.44 -24.85 -10.95
C ILE A 249 -7.86 -26.27 -10.86
N ARG A 250 -7.08 -26.58 -9.82
CA ARG A 250 -6.52 -27.92 -9.61
C ARG A 250 -7.60 -28.98 -9.44
N LYS A 251 -8.73 -28.62 -8.81
CA LYS A 251 -9.88 -29.49 -8.60
C LYS A 251 -10.96 -29.37 -9.68
N ARG A 252 -10.68 -28.74 -10.83
CA ARG A 252 -11.70 -28.48 -11.87
C ARG A 252 -12.38 -29.72 -12.45
N ASN A 253 -11.75 -30.89 -12.34
CA ASN A 253 -12.30 -32.15 -12.86
C ASN A 253 -13.13 -32.91 -11.81
N PHE A 254 -13.17 -32.44 -10.56
CA PHE A 254 -13.95 -33.08 -9.50
C PHE A 254 -15.42 -32.64 -9.56
N LYS A 255 -16.31 -33.60 -9.29
CA LYS A 255 -17.75 -33.33 -9.17
C LYS A 255 -18.00 -32.60 -7.86
N ILE A 256 -18.83 -31.56 -7.93
CA ILE A 256 -19.26 -30.79 -6.76
C ILE A 256 -20.18 -31.70 -5.94
N SER A 257 -19.93 -31.81 -4.64
CA SER A 257 -20.79 -32.59 -3.74
C SER A 257 -21.96 -31.75 -3.26
N SER A 258 -23.11 -32.39 -3.08
CA SER A 258 -24.30 -31.78 -2.46
C SER A 258 -24.29 -31.87 -0.93
N LYS A 259 -23.35 -32.62 -0.34
CA LYS A 259 -23.24 -32.78 1.12
C LYS A 259 -22.33 -31.71 1.71
N ALA A 260 -22.81 -31.01 2.74
CA ALA A 260 -22.02 -29.99 3.45
C ALA A 260 -20.78 -30.58 4.14
N GLU A 261 -20.86 -31.84 4.56
CA GLU A 261 -19.79 -32.59 5.24
C GLU A 261 -18.54 -32.79 4.37
N ASP A 262 -18.67 -32.71 3.04
CA ASP A 262 -17.57 -32.91 2.11
C ASP A 262 -16.70 -31.65 1.92
N TYR A 263 -17.06 -30.54 2.58
CA TYR A 263 -16.36 -29.26 2.50
C TYR A 263 -15.59 -28.96 3.79
N TYR A 264 -14.37 -28.43 3.64
CA TYR A 264 -13.53 -28.04 4.76
C TYR A 264 -13.97 -26.68 5.33
N HIS A 265 -14.35 -26.65 6.61
CA HIS A 265 -14.87 -25.44 7.27
C HIS A 265 -13.82 -24.70 8.12
N GLY A 266 -12.65 -25.31 8.38
CA GLY A 266 -11.63 -24.78 9.29
C GLY A 266 -11.76 -25.31 10.73
N GLU A 267 -10.71 -25.16 11.53
CA GLU A 267 -10.65 -25.67 12.91
C GLU A 267 -11.44 -24.82 13.93
N ASP A 268 -11.71 -23.54 13.62
CA ASP A 268 -12.31 -22.57 14.56
C ASP A 268 -13.80 -22.27 14.35
N THR A 269 -14.49 -22.95 13.42
CA THR A 269 -15.93 -22.74 13.20
C THR A 269 -16.79 -23.57 14.16
N PRO A 270 -17.64 -22.95 15.00
CA PRO A 270 -18.62 -23.68 15.80
C PRO A 270 -19.51 -24.53 14.90
N LYS A 271 -19.74 -25.79 15.28
CA LYS A 271 -20.55 -26.76 14.52
C LYS A 271 -21.99 -26.30 14.23
N GLU A 272 -22.47 -25.23 14.87
CA GLU A 272 -23.79 -24.63 14.62
C GLU A 272 -23.83 -23.67 13.41
N ILE A 273 -22.70 -23.15 12.91
CA ILE A 273 -22.64 -22.30 11.69
C ILE A 273 -22.56 -23.13 10.40
N VAL A 274 -22.42 -24.46 10.53
CA VAL A 274 -22.26 -25.47 9.45
C VAL A 274 -23.45 -25.51 8.46
N ALA A 275 -24.53 -24.79 8.73
CA ALA A 275 -25.73 -24.72 7.90
C ALA A 275 -25.76 -23.53 6.91
N SER A 276 -24.69 -22.77 6.71
CA SER A 276 -24.67 -21.79 5.61
C SER A 276 -24.55 -22.53 4.28
N THR A 277 -25.66 -22.64 3.56
CA THR A 277 -25.71 -23.22 2.22
C THR A 277 -24.71 -22.49 1.32
N PRO A 278 -23.82 -23.19 0.60
CA PRO A 278 -22.86 -22.56 -0.30
C PRO A 278 -23.59 -21.63 -1.25
N ILE A 279 -23.08 -20.41 -1.44
CA ILE A 279 -23.70 -19.47 -2.36
C ILE A 279 -23.67 -20.09 -3.76
N LYS A 280 -24.85 -20.20 -4.41
CA LYS A 280 -25.04 -20.86 -5.73
C LYS A 280 -24.35 -20.14 -6.89
N SER A 281 -23.89 -18.90 -6.72
CA SER A 281 -23.09 -18.24 -7.76
C SER A 281 -21.63 -18.70 -7.69
N PHE A 282 -21.01 -18.91 -8.85
CA PHE A 282 -19.62 -19.37 -8.97
C PHE A 282 -19.37 -20.71 -8.28
N GLU A 283 -20.26 -21.70 -8.48
CA GLU A 283 -20.18 -23.03 -7.86
C GLU A 283 -18.84 -23.74 -8.12
N PHE A 284 -18.16 -23.44 -9.22
CA PHE A 284 -16.84 -23.99 -9.51
C PHE A 284 -15.80 -23.65 -8.42
N LEU A 285 -15.94 -22.52 -7.71
CA LEU A 285 -15.05 -22.13 -6.62
C LEU A 285 -15.23 -23.01 -5.38
N ASN A 286 -16.41 -23.61 -5.18
CA ASN A 286 -16.66 -24.55 -4.08
C ASN A 286 -15.72 -25.76 -4.14
N ARG A 287 -15.22 -26.10 -5.34
CA ARG A 287 -14.22 -27.16 -5.53
C ARG A 287 -12.95 -26.92 -4.72
N ALA A 288 -12.59 -25.68 -4.41
CA ALA A 288 -11.42 -25.37 -3.59
C ALA A 288 -11.54 -25.87 -2.14
N ALA A 289 -12.76 -25.91 -1.60
CA ALA A 289 -13.04 -26.38 -0.24
C ALA A 289 -13.41 -27.87 -0.16
N LEU A 290 -13.60 -28.55 -1.30
CA LEU A 290 -13.94 -29.97 -1.34
C LEU A 290 -12.80 -30.83 -0.79
N ILE A 291 -13.05 -31.67 0.21
CA ILE A 291 -12.06 -32.58 0.79
C ILE A 291 -11.77 -33.72 -0.20
N THR A 292 -10.49 -33.93 -0.54
CA THR A 292 -10.05 -35.09 -1.34
C THR A 292 -8.94 -35.86 -0.64
N GLU A 293 -8.74 -37.12 -1.05
CA GLU A 293 -7.72 -37.99 -0.47
C GLU A 293 -6.33 -37.32 -0.43
N GLY A 294 -5.72 -37.38 0.77
CA GLY A 294 -4.41 -36.82 1.05
C GLY A 294 -4.36 -35.32 1.24
N ASP A 295 -5.49 -34.60 1.31
CA ASP A 295 -5.52 -33.16 1.62
C ASP A 295 -5.52 -32.83 3.11
N ILE A 296 -5.95 -33.78 3.94
CA ILE A 296 -6.01 -33.67 5.40
C ILE A 296 -5.07 -34.73 5.99
N ARG A 297 -4.25 -34.33 6.96
CA ARG A 297 -3.41 -35.25 7.74
C ARG A 297 -4.25 -35.95 8.80
N SER A 298 -3.74 -37.04 9.38
CA SER A 298 -4.42 -37.79 10.45
C SER A 298 -4.73 -36.96 11.70
N ASP A 299 -4.11 -35.78 11.86
CA ASP A 299 -4.33 -34.81 12.93
C ASP A 299 -5.45 -33.78 12.62
N GLY A 300 -6.07 -33.83 11.44
CA GLY A 300 -7.09 -32.86 11.00
C GLY A 300 -6.53 -31.61 10.32
N SER A 301 -5.20 -31.43 10.30
CA SER A 301 -4.54 -30.28 9.69
C SER A 301 -4.43 -30.41 8.16
N ILE A 302 -4.36 -29.27 7.48
CA ILE A 302 -4.22 -29.23 6.01
C ILE A 302 -2.81 -29.69 5.60
N SER A 303 -2.75 -30.78 4.83
CA SER A 303 -1.48 -31.29 4.29
C SER A 303 -0.96 -30.46 3.11
N LYS A 304 -1.87 -29.89 2.31
CA LYS A 304 -1.61 -29.17 1.05
C LYS A 304 -2.39 -27.85 1.00
N PRO A 305 -1.83 -26.75 1.55
CA PRO A 305 -2.54 -25.47 1.67
C PRO A 305 -2.94 -24.82 0.33
N TRP A 306 -2.32 -25.24 -0.77
CA TRP A 306 -2.64 -24.80 -2.15
C TRP A 306 -3.58 -25.73 -2.91
N ARG A 307 -4.15 -26.73 -2.23
CA ARG A 307 -5.10 -27.69 -2.82
C ARG A 307 -6.40 -27.75 -2.03
N LEU A 308 -6.39 -27.40 -0.74
CA LEU A 308 -7.56 -27.31 0.12
C LEU A 308 -7.60 -25.94 0.81
N CYS A 309 -8.75 -25.27 0.72
CA CYS A 309 -9.05 -24.00 1.40
C CYS A 309 -10.29 -24.16 2.27
N SER A 310 -10.51 -23.25 3.23
CA SER A 310 -11.74 -23.23 4.02
C SER A 310 -12.91 -22.66 3.21
N GLN A 311 -14.12 -23.08 3.56
CA GLN A 311 -15.34 -22.56 2.94
C GLN A 311 -15.49 -21.05 3.12
N GLN A 312 -15.06 -20.50 4.26
CA GLN A 312 -15.07 -19.05 4.50
C GLN A 312 -14.21 -18.31 3.47
N GLU A 313 -12.98 -18.78 3.20
CA GLU A 313 -12.09 -18.16 2.19
C GLU A 313 -12.71 -18.20 0.78
N VAL A 314 -13.47 -19.25 0.46
CA VAL A 314 -14.18 -19.38 -0.82
C VAL A 314 -15.34 -18.37 -0.91
N GLU A 315 -16.13 -18.22 0.15
CA GLU A 315 -17.25 -17.29 0.18
C GLU A 315 -16.79 -15.82 0.19
N ASP A 316 -15.66 -15.52 0.85
CA ASP A 316 -15.02 -14.20 0.80
C ASP A 316 -14.61 -13.85 -0.65
N LEU A 317 -14.00 -14.79 -1.39
CA LEU A 317 -13.65 -14.58 -2.80
C LEU A 317 -14.89 -14.35 -3.68
N LYS A 318 -15.94 -15.14 -3.50
CA LYS A 318 -17.19 -14.95 -4.26
C LYS A 318 -17.80 -13.59 -4.01
N THR A 319 -17.76 -13.12 -2.76
CA THR A 319 -18.25 -11.80 -2.37
C THR A 319 -17.44 -10.71 -3.08
N LEU A 320 -16.11 -10.82 -3.13
CA LEU A 320 -15.26 -9.88 -3.86
C LEU A 320 -15.55 -9.86 -5.38
N ILE A 321 -15.76 -11.03 -6.00
CA ILE A 321 -16.12 -11.10 -7.43
C ILE A 321 -17.46 -10.39 -7.71
N ARG A 322 -18.42 -10.46 -6.78
CA ARG A 322 -19.71 -9.77 -6.91
C ARG A 322 -19.60 -8.26 -6.73
N ILE A 323 -18.66 -7.79 -5.92
CA ILE A 323 -18.41 -6.36 -5.69
C ILE A 323 -17.58 -5.75 -6.84
N PHE A 324 -16.81 -6.57 -7.56
CA PHE A 324 -15.92 -6.13 -8.63
C PHE A 324 -16.59 -5.25 -9.72
N PRO A 325 -17.80 -5.54 -10.23
CA PRO A 325 -18.46 -4.68 -11.21
C PRO A 325 -18.70 -3.26 -10.69
N ILE A 326 -19.07 -3.11 -9.42
CA ILE A 326 -19.30 -1.81 -8.77
C ILE A 326 -17.97 -1.04 -8.64
N LEU A 327 -16.90 -1.75 -8.28
CA LEU A 327 -15.55 -1.18 -8.23
C LEU A 327 -15.06 -0.74 -9.61
N SER A 328 -15.38 -1.51 -10.66
CA SER A 328 -14.96 -1.22 -12.03
C SER A 328 -15.67 -0.02 -12.65
N SER A 329 -16.90 0.28 -12.24
CA SER A 329 -17.66 1.43 -12.75
C SER A 329 -17.33 2.75 -12.04
N GLY A 330 -16.54 2.71 -10.96
CA GLY A 330 -16.10 3.89 -10.20
C GLY A 330 -14.72 4.41 -10.59
N ILE A 331 -14.04 3.75 -11.53
CA ILE A 331 -12.75 4.14 -12.14
C ILE A 331 -13.04 4.75 -13.51
#